data_AF-A0A508AXK6-F1
#
_entry.id   AF-A0A508AXK6-F1
#
_cell.length_a   1.000
_cell.length_b   1.000
_cell.length_c   1.000
_cell.angle_alpha   90.00
_cell.angle_beta   90.00
_cell.angle_gamma   90.00
#
_symmetry.space_group_name_H-M   'P 1'
#
loop_
_entity.id
_entity.type
_entity.pdbx_description
1 polymer ?
#
loop_
_entity_poly.entity_id
_entity_poly.type
_entity_poly.pdbx_seq_one_letter_code
_entity_poly.pdbx_strand_id
1 'polypeptide(L)'
;RYVEYRLADGRLERSSRPALDGAGTDAPQQLLSGIRAASIRYRYRGRWLSGWPGGGGDLPEAIELDLDIEALGRIRQTFLLPGGEA
;
A
#
# COMPACT_ATOMS: atom_id res chain seq x y z
N ARG A 1 10.55 -9.64 -7.42
CA ARG A 1 9.16 -10.08 -7.13
C ARG A 1 8.27 -8.84 -7.11
N TYR A 2 7.18 -8.84 -7.87
CA TYR A 2 6.15 -7.80 -7.80
C TYR A 2 5.11 -8.15 -6.74
N VAL A 3 4.59 -7.15 -6.04
CA VAL A 3 3.55 -7.30 -5.03
C VAL A 3 2.50 -6.23 -5.26
N GLU A 4 1.23 -6.63 -5.18
CA GLU A 4 0.08 -5.74 -5.27
C GLU A 4 -0.81 -5.97 -4.06
N TYR A 5 -1.39 -4.88 -3.57
CA TYR A 5 -2.42 -4.88 -2.55
C TYR A 5 -3.70 -4.32 -3.16
N ARG A 6 -4.82 -4.95 -2.87
CA ARG A 6 -6.14 -4.46 -3.30
C ARG A 6 -7.17 -4.59 -2.20
N LEU A 7 -8.17 -3.73 -2.28
CA LEU A 7 -9.38 -3.84 -1.50
C LEU A 7 -10.45 -4.51 -2.34
N ALA A 8 -11.09 -5.55 -1.81
CA ALA A 8 -12.28 -6.15 -2.40
C ALA A 8 -13.19 -6.70 -1.33
N ASP A 9 -14.49 -6.39 -1.44
CA ASP A 9 -15.54 -6.90 -0.54
C ASP A 9 -15.17 -6.77 0.95
N GLY A 10 -14.62 -5.61 1.35
CA GLY A 10 -14.19 -5.36 2.73
C GLY A 10 -12.95 -6.15 3.19
N ARG A 11 -12.20 -6.74 2.26
CA ARG A 11 -10.93 -7.45 2.53
C ARG A 11 -9.74 -6.67 1.97
N LEU A 12 -8.65 -6.65 2.73
CA LEU A 12 -7.33 -6.32 2.21
C LEU A 12 -6.69 -7.61 1.70
N GLU A 13 -6.41 -7.65 0.40
CA GLU A 13 -5.80 -8.81 -0.25
C GLU A 13 -4.43 -8.45 -0.80
N ARG A 14 -3.52 -9.43 -0.80
CA ARG A 14 -2.17 -9.32 -1.33
C ARG A 14 -1.93 -10.39 -2.38
N SER A 15 -1.44 -9.96 -3.53
CA SER A 15 -1.02 -10.84 -4.62
C SER A 15 0.46 -10.64 -4.93
N SER A 16 1.10 -11.62 -5.55
CA SER A 16 2.47 -11.47 -6.01
C SER A 16 2.75 -12.16 -7.33
N ARG A 17 3.80 -11.69 -8.01
CA ARG A 17 4.35 -12.30 -9.22
C ARG A 17 5.85 -12.51 -9.06
N PRO A 18 6.40 -13.65 -9.48
CA PRO A 18 7.84 -13.92 -9.35
C PRO A 18 8.68 -12.93 -10.17
N ALA A 19 8.23 -12.58 -11.38
CA ALA A 19 8.86 -11.58 -12.25
C ALA A 19 7.94 -10.40 -12.54
N LEU A 20 8.50 -9.29 -13.03
CA LEU A 20 7.75 -8.08 -13.39
C LEU A 20 6.90 -8.32 -14.64
N ASP A 21 7.50 -8.92 -15.67
CA ASP A 21 6.88 -9.10 -16.98
C ASP A 21 6.56 -10.58 -17.25
N GLY A 22 5.42 -10.83 -17.90
CA GLY A 22 5.03 -12.15 -18.41
C GLY A 22 4.73 -13.24 -17.36
N ALA A 23 4.96 -12.99 -16.08
CA ALA A 23 4.68 -13.95 -15.01
C ALA A 23 3.21 -13.93 -14.58
N GLY A 24 2.64 -15.12 -14.37
CA GLY A 24 1.33 -15.29 -13.74
C GLY A 24 1.27 -14.69 -12.33
N THR A 25 0.07 -14.27 -11.93
CA THR A 25 -0.19 -13.80 -10.56
C THR A 25 -0.57 -14.98 -9.68
N ASP A 26 0.07 -15.08 -8.52
CA ASP A 26 -0.36 -16.02 -7.48
C ASP A 26 -1.81 -15.74 -7.05
N ALA A 27 -2.49 -16.74 -6.51
CA ALA A 27 -3.82 -16.54 -5.93
C ALA A 27 -3.78 -15.44 -4.86
N PRO A 28 -4.72 -14.47 -4.85
CA PRO A 28 -4.78 -13.44 -3.85
C PRO A 28 -4.90 -14.03 -2.43
N GLN A 29 -4.04 -13.55 -1.53
CA GLN A 29 -4.08 -13.89 -0.11
C GLN A 29 -4.86 -12.82 0.65
N GLN A 30 -5.91 -13.21 1.38
CA GLN A 30 -6.58 -12.32 2.34
C GLN A 30 -5.65 -12.06 3.54
N LEU A 31 -5.39 -10.80 3.84
CA LEU A 31 -4.59 -10.38 5.00
C LEU A 31 -5.45 -9.89 6.15
N LEU A 32 -6.47 -9.07 5.84
CA LEU A 32 -7.40 -8.50 6.81
C LEU A 32 -8.82 -8.53 6.23
N SER A 33 -9.82 -8.58 7.11
CA SER A 33 -11.24 -8.45 6.79
C SER A 33 -11.89 -7.36 7.64
N GLY A 34 -13.11 -6.97 7.28
CA GLY A 34 -13.83 -5.90 7.98
C GLY A 34 -13.25 -4.51 7.70
N ILE A 35 -12.59 -4.33 6.55
CA ILE A 35 -12.10 -3.02 6.11
C ILE A 35 -13.30 -2.19 5.64
N ARG A 36 -13.57 -1.09 6.35
CA ARG A 36 -14.64 -0.13 6.02
C ARG A 36 -14.15 0.97 5.09
N ALA A 37 -12.91 1.41 5.30
CA ALA A 37 -12.24 2.39 4.46
C ALA A 37 -10.73 2.17 4.52
N ALA A 38 -10.04 2.56 3.45
CA ALA A 38 -8.60 2.65 3.45
C ALA A 38 -8.13 3.78 2.53
N SER A 39 -7.06 4.44 2.92
CA SER A 39 -6.40 5.45 2.11
C SER A 39 -4.88 5.32 2.23
N ILE A 40 -4.19 5.70 1.16
CA ILE A 40 -2.74 5.77 1.14
C ILE A 40 -2.32 7.20 0.83
N ARG A 41 -1.30 7.67 1.54
CA ARG A 41 -0.63 8.94 1.27
C ARG A 41 0.85 8.72 1.05
N TYR A 42 1.44 9.57 0.23
CA TYR A 42 2.84 9.51 -0.16
C TYR A 42 3.53 10.79 0.29
N ARG A 43 4.65 10.68 1.00
CA ARG A 43 5.52 11.80 1.32
C ARG A 43 6.52 11.97 0.19
N TYR A 44 6.46 13.10 -0.51
CA TYR A 44 7.36 13.43 -1.62
C TYR A 44 7.79 14.89 -1.53
N ARG A 45 9.10 15.12 -1.49
CA ARG A 45 9.71 16.45 -1.32
C ARG A 45 9.13 17.16 -0.09
N GLY A 46 9.05 16.43 1.03
CA GLY A 46 8.52 16.92 2.30
C GLY A 46 7.00 17.17 2.35
N ARG A 47 6.23 16.82 1.31
CA ARG A 47 4.77 17.03 1.26
C ARG A 47 4.01 15.73 1.19
N TRP A 48 2.89 15.65 1.92
CA TRP A 48 1.95 14.54 1.83
C TRP A 48 0.97 14.72 0.67
N LEU A 49 0.85 13.68 -0.16
CA LEU A 49 0.03 13.64 -1.36
C LEU A 49 -0.88 12.42 -1.34
N SER A 50 -2.12 12.56 -1.85
CA SER A 50 -3.11 11.46 -1.93
C SER A 50 -2.93 10.56 -3.16
N GLY A 51 -2.00 10.91 -4.05
CA GLY A 51 -1.59 10.11 -5.19
C GLY A 51 -0.08 10.18 -5.35
N TRP A 52 0.51 9.20 -6.03
CA TRP A 52 1.95 9.16 -6.25
C TRP A 52 2.31 9.99 -7.48
N PRO A 53 3.04 11.12 -7.34
CA PRO A 53 3.41 11.97 -8.48
C PRO A 53 4.71 11.55 -9.18
N GLY A 54 5.46 10.60 -8.61
CA GLY A 54 6.77 10.19 -9.13
C GLY A 54 6.67 9.18 -10.28
N GLY A 55 7.75 9.06 -11.05
CA GLY A 55 7.87 8.07 -12.14
C GLY A 55 8.35 6.71 -11.65
N GLY A 56 8.44 5.73 -12.57
CA GLY A 56 8.77 4.34 -12.25
C GLY A 56 10.17 4.08 -11.64
N GLY A 57 11.03 5.10 -11.58
CA GLY A 57 12.34 5.03 -10.92
C GLY A 57 12.39 5.70 -9.54
N ASP A 58 11.40 6.51 -9.18
CA ASP A 58 11.40 7.27 -7.93
C ASP A 58 10.61 6.52 -6.85
N LEU A 59 11.07 6.65 -5.60
CA LEU A 59 10.34 6.21 -4.41
C LEU A 59 9.93 7.42 -3.56
N PRO A 60 8.79 7.36 -2.86
CA PRO A 60 8.45 8.35 -1.83
C PRO A 60 9.47 8.28 -0.68
N GLU A 61 9.58 9.37 0.09
CA GLU A 61 10.32 9.39 1.36
C GLU A 61 9.64 8.47 2.40
N ALA A 62 8.30 8.45 2.39
CA ALA A 62 7.48 7.63 3.27
C ALA A 62 6.12 7.35 2.63
N ILE A 63 5.49 6.26 3.04
CA ILE A 63 4.07 6.00 2.78
C ILE A 63 3.30 5.97 4.10
N GLU A 64 2.08 6.47 4.09
CA GLU A 64 1.15 6.33 5.20
C GLU A 64 -0.06 5.53 4.73
N LEU A 65 -0.37 4.47 5.45
CA LEU A 65 -1.57 3.67 5.29
C LEU A 65 -2.52 3.96 6.44
N ASP A 66 -3.72 4.45 6.12
CA ASP A 66 -4.80 4.66 7.07
C ASP A 66 -5.92 3.66 6.76
N LEU A 67 -6.22 2.78 7.72
CA LEU A 67 -7.24 1.74 7.62
C LEU A 67 -8.31 2.00 8.68
N ASP A 68 -9.57 1.96 8.27
CA ASP A 68 -10.70 1.86 9.19
C ASP A 68 -11.21 0.42 9.20
N ILE A 69 -10.99 -0.27 10.32
CA ILE A 69 -11.31 -1.68 10.50
C ILE A 69 -12.43 -1.81 11.52
N GLU A 70 -13.51 -2.51 11.17
CA GLU A 70 -14.73 -2.62 11.99
C GLU A 70 -14.44 -2.97 13.46
N ALA A 71 -13.55 -3.95 13.70
CA ALA A 71 -13.24 -4.41 15.05
C ALA A 71 -12.18 -3.59 15.79
N LEU A 72 -11.36 -2.81 15.08
CA LEU A 72 -10.17 -2.13 15.65
C LEU A 72 -10.26 -0.60 15.57
N GLY A 73 -11.25 -0.07 14.86
CA GLY A 73 -11.32 1.34 14.52
C GLY A 73 -10.22 1.74 13.55
N ARG A 74 -9.79 3.00 13.66
CA ARG A 74 -8.80 3.58 12.75
C ARG A 74 -7.37 3.23 13.16
N ILE A 75 -6.63 2.61 12.25
CA ILE A 75 -5.21 2.31 12.38
C ILE A 75 -4.44 3.11 11.34
N ARG A 76 -3.40 3.83 11.78
CA ARG A 76 -2.47 4.54 10.91
C ARG A 76 -1.07 3.96 11.05
N GLN A 77 -0.46 3.60 9.93
CA GLN A 77 0.91 3.11 9.87
C GLN A 77 1.70 3.97 8.89
N THR A 78 2.86 4.45 9.32
CA THR A 78 3.80 5.19 8.49
C THR A 78 5.05 4.37 8.31
N PHE A 79 5.46 4.19 7.05
CA PHE A 79 6.66 3.44 6.68
C PHE A 79 7.63 4.38 6.00
N LEU A 80 8.84 4.49 6.55
CA LEU A 80 9.96 5.14 5.86
C LEU A 80 10.47 4.23 4.75
N LEU A 81 10.79 4.81 3.60
CA LEU A 81 11.37 4.08 2.49
C LEU A 81 12.88 4.36 2.40
N PRO A 82 13.65 3.54 1.67
CA PRO A 82 15.07 3.78 1.48
C PRO A 82 15.36 5.20 1.00
N GLY A 83 16.25 5.91 1.69
CA GLY A 83 16.60 7.30 1.38
C GLY A 83 15.64 8.36 1.92
N GLY A 84 14.55 7.97 2.57
CA GLY A 84 13.69 8.89 3.34
C GLY A 84 14.26 9.19 4.72
N GLU A 85 14.09 10.42 5.18
CA GLU A 85 14.41 10.83 6.56
C GLU A 85 13.11 11.00 7.38
N ALA A 86 13.19 10.73 8.69
CA ALA A 86 12.06 10.83 9.63
C ALA A 86 11.64 12.29 9.85
#